data_AF-A0A9P8F6B0-F1
#
_entry.id   AF-A0A9P8F6B0-F1
#
_cell.length_a   1.000
_cell.length_b   1.000
_cell.length_c   1.000
_cell.angle_alpha   90.00
_cell.angle_beta   90.00
_cell.angle_gamma   90.00
#
_symmetry.space_group_name_H-M   'P 1'
#
loop_
_entity.id
_entity.type
_entity.pdbx_description
1 polymer ?
#
loop_
_entity_poly.entity_id
_entity_poly.type
_entity_poly.pdbx_seq_one_letter_code
_entity_poly.pdbx_strand_id
1 'polypeptide(L)'
;MALTLPLELQQQIFSYLDPWSFYASRNVCRYWKHASRDAVTLANQLGQLPIEPTTWVKKADSKRRESVYDEAARALMLGMRIKASASADDSLSTRLDKTKLALSKDGKRAVSLHDRTITHYDTTTPEPTVISTRPINDLPTAIGGGP
;
A
#
# COMPACT_ATOMS: atom_id res chain seq x y z
N MET A 1 -31.06 -14.27 -17.88
CA MET A 1 -31.49 -12.95 -17.35
C MET A 1 -30.89 -12.77 -15.95
N ALA A 2 -29.75 -12.09 -15.83
CA ALA A 2 -29.09 -11.82 -14.54
C ALA A 2 -29.73 -10.63 -13.78
N LEU A 3 -31.06 -10.49 -13.87
CA LEU A 3 -31.83 -9.34 -13.38
C LEU A 3 -32.72 -9.65 -12.16
N THR A 4 -32.65 -10.87 -11.61
CA THR A 4 -33.57 -11.35 -10.56
C THR A 4 -32.96 -11.37 -9.16
N LEU A 5 -31.67 -11.07 -9.00
CA LEU A 5 -31.04 -11.05 -7.68
C LEU A 5 -31.40 -9.76 -6.93
N PRO A 6 -31.76 -9.82 -5.63
CA PRO A 6 -31.80 -8.67 -4.73
C PRO A 6 -30.50 -7.86 -4.75
N LEU A 7 -30.61 -6.56 -4.51
CA LEU A 7 -29.49 -5.62 -4.57
C LEU A 7 -28.36 -6.00 -3.62
N GLU A 8 -28.73 -6.48 -2.43
CA GLU A 8 -27.84 -6.88 -1.35
C GLU A 8 -26.97 -8.07 -1.79
N LEU A 9 -27.55 -9.03 -2.50
CA LEU A 9 -26.81 -10.18 -3.02
C LEU A 9 -25.89 -9.77 -4.18
N GLN A 10 -26.30 -8.81 -5.01
CA GLN A 10 -25.42 -8.27 -6.05
C GLN A 10 -24.21 -7.54 -5.44
N GLN A 11 -24.42 -6.73 -4.40
CA GLN A 11 -23.36 -6.06 -3.65
C GLN A 11 -22.44 -7.06 -2.95
N GLN A 12 -23.00 -8.14 -2.38
CA GLN A 12 -22.22 -9.21 -1.79
C GLN A 12 -21.34 -9.91 -2.84
N ILE A 13 -21.87 -10.22 -4.04
CA ILE A 13 -21.05 -10.77 -5.13
C ILE A 13 -19.88 -9.82 -5.46
N PHE A 14 -20.14 -8.51 -5.54
CA PHE A 14 -19.10 -7.52 -5.82
C PHE A 14 -18.03 -7.42 -4.74
N SER A 15 -18.32 -7.79 -3.49
CA SER A 15 -17.30 -7.82 -2.43
C SER A 15 -16.24 -8.90 -2.63
N TYR A 16 -16.54 -9.94 -3.42
CA TYR A 16 -15.62 -11.05 -3.72
C TYR A 16 -14.85 -10.87 -5.03
N LEU A 17 -15.21 -9.88 -5.86
CA LEU A 17 -14.51 -9.64 -7.12
C LEU A 17 -13.19 -8.92 -6.87
N ASP A 18 -12.17 -9.26 -7.65
CA ASP A 18 -10.97 -8.45 -7.78
C ASP A 18 -11.29 -7.12 -8.49
N PRO A 19 -10.43 -6.09 -8.38
CA PRO A 19 -10.72 -4.76 -8.92
C PRO A 19 -10.96 -4.74 -10.44
N TRP A 20 -10.32 -5.66 -11.18
CA TRP A 20 -10.47 -5.74 -12.64
C TRP A 20 -11.78 -6.38 -13.03
N SER A 21 -12.12 -7.50 -12.39
CA SER A 21 -13.43 -8.14 -12.56
C SER A 21 -14.56 -7.23 -12.10
N PHE A 22 -14.38 -6.46 -11.04
CA PHE A 22 -15.34 -5.46 -10.57
C PHE A 22 -15.52 -4.32 -11.59
N TYR A 23 -14.43 -3.83 -12.18
CA TYR A 23 -14.50 -2.81 -13.23
C TYR A 23 -15.18 -3.33 -14.49
N ALA A 24 -14.90 -4.57 -14.90
CA ALA A 24 -15.57 -5.19 -16.05
C ALA A 24 -17.06 -5.38 -15.79
N SER A 25 -17.41 -5.93 -14.61
CA SER A 25 -18.77 -6.32 -14.26
C SER A 25 -19.75 -5.13 -14.20
N ARG A 26 -19.32 -3.99 -13.67
CA ARG A 26 -20.14 -2.76 -13.65
C ARG A 26 -20.37 -2.13 -15.04
N ASN A 27 -19.58 -2.49 -16.04
CA ASN A 27 -19.72 -2.02 -17.41
C ASN A 27 -20.58 -2.96 -18.29
N VAL A 28 -21.06 -4.09 -17.75
CA VAL A 28 -21.90 -5.06 -18.49
C VAL A 28 -23.29 -4.50 -18.79
N CYS A 29 -23.95 -3.91 -17.79
CA CYS A 29 -25.30 -3.35 -17.96
C CYS A 29 -25.62 -2.25 -16.93
N ARG A 30 -26.70 -1.49 -17.19
CA ARG A 30 -27.13 -0.38 -16.32
C ARG A 30 -27.47 -0.81 -14.89
N TYR A 31 -28.02 -2.02 -14.71
CA TYR A 31 -28.39 -2.54 -13.38
C TYR A 31 -27.15 -2.86 -12.54
N TRP A 32 -26.16 -3.54 -13.13
CA TRP A 32 -24.90 -3.83 -12.44
C TRP A 32 -24.14 -2.54 -12.12
N LYS A 33 -24.18 -1.57 -13.03
CA LYS A 33 -23.65 -0.22 -12.78
C LYS A 33 -24.34 0.47 -11.60
N HIS A 34 -25.65 0.29 -11.43
CA HIS A 34 -26.39 0.84 -10.30
C HIS A 34 -26.02 0.14 -8.98
N ALA A 35 -25.95 -1.18 -8.97
CA ALA A 35 -25.58 -1.96 -7.80
C ALA A 35 -24.14 -1.71 -7.35
N SER A 36 -23.23 -1.40 -8.28
CA SER A 36 -21.82 -1.11 -7.96
C SER A 36 -21.59 0.27 -7.31
N ARG A 37 -22.60 1.14 -7.20
CA ARG A 37 -22.47 2.51 -6.64
C ARG A 37 -22.47 2.53 -5.12
N ASP A 38 -22.65 1.38 -4.49
CA ASP A 38 -22.61 1.24 -3.05
C ASP A 38 -21.31 1.79 -2.46
N ALA A 39 -21.47 2.63 -1.44
CA ALA A 39 -20.38 3.38 -0.84
C ALA A 39 -19.35 2.46 -0.16
N VAL A 40 -19.81 1.34 0.42
CA VAL A 40 -18.97 0.39 1.15
C VAL A 40 -18.17 -0.47 0.17
N THR A 41 -18.87 -1.08 -0.79
CA THR A 41 -18.26 -1.90 -1.82
C THR A 41 -17.19 -1.12 -2.61
N LEU A 42 -17.51 0.12 -3.01
CA LEU A 42 -16.61 0.93 -3.81
C LEU A 42 -15.41 1.46 -2.99
N ALA A 43 -15.59 1.73 -1.69
CA ALA A 43 -14.47 2.06 -0.80
C ALA A 43 -13.52 0.87 -0.60
N ASN A 44 -14.06 -0.35 -0.46
CA ASN A 44 -13.26 -1.57 -0.35
C ASN A 44 -12.46 -1.82 -1.64
N GLN A 45 -13.10 -1.68 -2.81
CA GLN A 45 -12.44 -1.84 -4.10
C GLN A 45 -11.36 -0.78 -4.36
N LEU A 46 -11.58 0.49 -3.93
CA LEU A 46 -10.55 1.54 -3.95
C LEU A 46 -9.32 1.16 -3.11
N GLY A 47 -9.52 0.52 -1.95
CA GLY A 47 -8.42 0.07 -1.09
C GLY A 47 -7.60 -1.09 -1.66
N GLN A 48 -8.13 -1.83 -2.64
CA GLN A 48 -7.43 -2.92 -3.32
C GLN A 48 -6.59 -2.45 -4.50
N LEU A 49 -6.81 -1.23 -5.01
CA LEU A 49 -5.99 -0.67 -6.09
C LEU A 49 -4.63 -0.22 -5.54
N PRO A 50 -3.52 -0.40 -6.31
CA PRO A 50 -2.19 0.08 -5.94
C PRO A 50 -2.05 1.60 -6.17
N ILE A 51 -2.97 2.36 -5.60
CA ILE A 51 -2.97 3.83 -5.57
C ILE A 51 -2.61 4.27 -4.16
N GLU A 52 -1.98 5.44 -4.02
CA GLU A 52 -1.70 5.97 -2.68
C GLU A 52 -3.02 6.08 -1.88
N PRO A 53 -3.06 5.56 -0.63
CA PRO A 53 -4.26 5.61 0.19
C PRO A 53 -4.56 7.07 0.55
N THR A 54 -5.35 7.72 -0.31
CA THR A 54 -5.76 9.11 -0.11
C THR A 54 -6.75 9.15 1.05
N THR A 55 -6.37 9.85 2.12
CA THR A 55 -7.13 9.97 3.38
C THR A 55 -8.55 10.54 3.19
N TRP A 56 -8.85 11.10 2.02
CA TRP A 56 -10.15 11.66 1.65
C TRP A 56 -11.16 10.65 1.14
N VAL A 57 -10.77 9.42 0.77
CA VAL A 57 -11.68 8.41 0.20
C VAL A 57 -12.85 8.10 1.16
N LYS A 58 -12.61 8.14 2.48
CA LYS A 58 -13.64 7.92 3.49
C LYS A 58 -14.64 9.08 3.64
N LYS A 59 -14.26 10.31 3.25
CA LYS A 59 -15.08 11.53 3.40
C LYS A 59 -15.69 12.02 2.09
N ALA A 60 -15.34 11.42 0.95
CA ALA A 60 -15.79 11.87 -0.36
C ALA A 60 -17.21 11.40 -0.70
N ASP A 61 -17.94 12.24 -1.45
CA ASP A 61 -19.24 11.92 -2.03
C ASP A 61 -19.18 10.65 -2.89
N SER A 62 -20.26 9.86 -2.91
CA SER A 62 -20.36 8.60 -3.68
C SER A 62 -20.02 8.81 -5.16
N LYS A 63 -20.53 9.90 -5.78
CA LYS A 63 -20.25 10.23 -7.18
C LYS A 63 -18.76 10.52 -7.45
N ARG A 64 -18.08 11.14 -6.49
CA ARG A 64 -16.65 11.46 -6.60
C ARG A 64 -15.78 10.22 -6.39
N ARG A 65 -16.19 9.30 -5.51
CA ARG A 65 -15.52 7.99 -5.38
C ARG A 65 -15.66 7.16 -6.65
N GLU A 66 -16.84 7.17 -7.27
CA GLU A 66 -17.10 6.48 -8.53
C GLU A 66 -16.16 6.97 -9.65
N SER A 67 -16.04 8.29 -9.83
CA SER A 67 -15.16 8.86 -10.86
C SER A 67 -13.69 8.54 -10.62
N VAL A 68 -13.23 8.63 -9.38
CA VAL A 68 -11.83 8.32 -9.01
C VAL A 68 -11.52 6.85 -9.24
N TYR A 69 -12.44 5.94 -8.87
CA TYR A 69 -12.27 4.51 -9.16
C TYR A 69 -12.20 4.26 -10.67
N ASP A 70 -13.10 4.85 -11.44
CA ASP A 70 -13.12 4.68 -12.91
C ASP A 70 -11.87 5.23 -13.58
N GLU A 71 -11.33 6.34 -13.09
CA GLU A 71 -10.08 6.93 -13.55
C GLU A 71 -8.88 6.05 -13.19
N ALA A 72 -8.77 5.63 -11.92
CA ALA A 72 -7.68 4.78 -11.45
C ALA A 72 -7.70 3.41 -12.15
N ALA A 73 -8.85 2.73 -12.19
CA ALA A 73 -8.99 1.45 -12.83
C ALA A 73 -8.66 1.53 -14.33
N ARG A 74 -9.09 2.59 -15.02
CA ARG A 74 -8.76 2.80 -16.44
C ARG A 74 -7.26 3.04 -16.65
N ALA A 75 -6.64 3.89 -15.82
CA ALA A 75 -5.20 4.17 -15.89
C ALA A 75 -4.37 2.90 -15.67
N LEU A 76 -4.80 2.05 -14.73
CA LEU A 76 -4.18 0.76 -14.43
C LEU A 76 -4.37 -0.27 -15.56
N MET A 77 -5.59 -0.37 -16.11
CA MET A 77 -5.91 -1.32 -17.19
C MET A 77 -5.23 -1.00 -18.51
N LEU A 78 -4.92 0.27 -18.79
CA LEU A 78 -4.22 0.70 -20.00
C LEU A 78 -2.70 0.41 -20.00
N GLY A 79 -2.23 -0.44 -19.07
CA GLY A 79 -0.91 -1.04 -19.19
C GLY A 79 0.24 -0.15 -18.73
N MET A 80 -0.01 0.80 -17.83
CA MET A 80 1.06 1.20 -16.94
C MET A 80 1.38 -0.03 -16.10
N ARG A 81 2.50 -0.70 -16.42
CA ARG A 81 3.30 -1.40 -15.42
C ARG A 81 3.54 -0.38 -14.32
N ILE A 82 2.62 -0.32 -13.36
CA ILE A 82 2.90 0.28 -12.08
C ILE A 82 3.95 -0.65 -11.52
N LYS A 83 5.22 -0.30 -11.79
CA LYS A 83 6.22 -0.42 -10.75
C LYS A 83 5.52 0.23 -9.57
N ALA A 84 4.95 -0.61 -8.68
CA ALA A 84 4.58 -0.19 -7.34
C ALA A 84 5.74 0.70 -6.96
N SER A 85 5.48 1.99 -6.74
CA SER A 85 6.54 2.96 -6.52
C SER A 85 7.46 2.28 -5.53
N ALA A 86 8.60 1.79 -6.04
CA ALA A 86 9.64 1.36 -5.17
C ALA A 86 9.79 2.61 -4.34
N SER A 87 9.62 2.47 -3.03
CA SER A 87 10.13 3.50 -2.15
C SER A 87 11.49 3.91 -2.73
N ALA A 88 11.84 5.17 -2.63
CA ALA A 88 13.14 5.66 -3.11
C ALA A 88 14.37 4.93 -2.49
N ASP A 89 14.16 3.76 -1.86
CA ASP A 89 15.09 2.77 -1.34
C ASP A 89 15.86 1.96 -2.37
N ASP A 90 15.47 1.94 -3.65
CA ASP A 90 16.29 1.27 -4.67
C ASP A 90 17.63 2.01 -4.90
N SER A 91 17.71 3.27 -4.47
CA SER A 91 18.96 4.04 -4.43
C SER A 91 19.79 3.80 -3.17
N LEU A 92 19.18 3.48 -2.03
CA LEU A 92 19.90 3.34 -0.75
C LEU A 92 20.39 1.92 -0.50
N SER A 93 19.60 0.91 -0.87
CA SER A 93 20.02 -0.49 -0.82
C SER A 93 21.23 -0.76 -1.72
N THR A 94 21.28 -0.16 -2.91
CA THR A 94 22.43 -0.19 -3.82
C THR A 94 23.62 0.61 -3.32
N ARG A 95 23.41 1.79 -2.71
CA ARG A 95 24.48 2.60 -2.11
C ARG A 95 25.10 1.99 -0.85
N LEU A 96 24.32 1.24 -0.08
CA LEU A 96 24.76 0.64 1.19
C LEU A 96 25.12 -0.85 1.07
N ASP A 97 24.75 -1.51 -0.04
CA ASP A 97 24.87 -2.95 -0.25
C ASP A 97 24.29 -3.77 0.92
N LYS A 98 23.11 -3.35 1.41
CA LYS A 98 22.39 -3.98 2.53
C LYS A 98 20.93 -4.21 2.21
N THR A 99 20.45 -5.41 2.55
CA THR A 99 19.08 -5.88 2.24
C THR A 99 18.03 -5.56 3.30
N LYS A 100 18.45 -5.28 4.54
CA LYS A 100 17.54 -4.93 5.65
C LYS A 100 17.81 -3.50 6.10
N LEU A 101 17.05 -2.56 5.55
CA LEU A 101 17.17 -1.13 5.82
C LEU A 101 15.86 -0.56 6.37
N ALA A 102 15.98 0.41 7.26
CA ALA A 102 14.89 1.25 7.72
C ALA A 102 15.33 2.72 7.66
N LEU A 103 14.49 3.61 7.12
CA LEU A 103 14.76 5.05 7.12
C LEU A 103 14.03 5.79 8.22
N SER A 104 14.65 6.89 8.67
CA SER A 104 13.98 7.92 9.44
C SER A 104 12.90 8.61 8.60
N LYS A 105 11.85 9.10 9.27
CA LYS A 105 10.72 9.84 8.66
C LYS A 105 11.18 11.02 7.79
N ASP A 106 12.31 11.63 8.13
CA ASP A 106 12.88 12.78 7.42
C ASP A 106 13.85 12.39 6.29
N GLY A 107 14.11 11.09 6.06
CA GLY A 107 15.00 10.59 5.01
C GLY A 107 16.50 10.84 5.21
N LYS A 108 16.88 11.57 6.27
CA LYS A 108 18.27 11.97 6.57
C LYS A 108 19.11 10.91 7.30
N ARG A 109 18.46 9.86 7.80
CA ARG A 109 19.11 8.79 8.56
C ARG A 109 18.58 7.44 8.10
N ALA A 110 19.47 6.47 7.99
CA ALA A 110 19.12 5.09 7.69
C ALA A 110 19.74 4.15 8.73
N VAL A 111 19.08 3.04 8.99
CA VAL A 111 19.55 1.98 9.88
C VAL A 111 19.57 0.68 9.09
N SER A 112 20.70 -0.02 9.10
CA SER A 112 20.80 -1.38 8.55
C SER A 112 20.90 -2.41 9.65
N LEU A 113 20.34 -3.59 9.40
CA LEU A 113 20.52 -4.77 10.23
C LEU A 113 21.26 -5.85 9.44
N HIS A 114 22.49 -6.16 9.85
CA HIS A 114 23.31 -7.20 9.22
C HIS A 114 24.08 -7.97 10.28
N ASP A 115 24.07 -9.30 10.21
CA ASP A 115 24.81 -10.18 11.13
C ASP A 115 24.69 -9.79 12.61
N ARG A 116 23.44 -9.62 13.07
CA ARG A 116 23.09 -9.21 14.44
C ARG A 116 23.69 -7.87 14.88
N THR A 117 24.11 -7.05 13.92
CA THR A 117 24.67 -5.73 14.14
C THR A 117 23.76 -4.68 13.52
N ILE A 118 23.44 -3.66 14.31
CA ILE A 118 22.68 -2.49 13.89
C ILE A 118 23.70 -1.40 13.53
N THR A 119 23.71 -0.99 12.27
CA THR A 119 24.55 0.12 11.78
C THR A 119 23.68 1.31 11.42
N HIS A 120 24.00 2.46 11.99
CA HIS A 120 23.30 3.73 11.78
C HIS A 120 24.11 4.60 10.82
N TYR A 121 23.45 5.08 9.76
CA TYR A 121 24.04 5.86 8.69
C TYR A 121 23.43 7.26 8.63
N ASP A 122 24.28 8.25 8.35
CA ASP A 122 23.86 9.55 7.84
C ASP A 122 23.70 9.47 6.32
N THR A 123 22.53 9.81 5.82
CA THR A 123 22.19 9.76 4.38
C THR A 123 22.04 11.15 3.76
N THR A 124 22.46 12.21 4.45
CA THR A 124 22.44 13.59 3.93
C THR A 124 23.44 13.82 2.80
N THR A 125 24.54 13.05 2.76
CA THR A 125 25.58 13.10 1.74
C THR A 125 25.42 12.00 0.69
N PRO A 126 25.95 12.17 -0.54
CA PRO A 126 25.90 11.15 -1.60
C PRO A 126 26.69 9.88 -1.25
N GLU A 127 27.67 9.96 -0.35
CA GLU A 127 28.30 8.82 0.29
C GLU A 127 27.79 8.71 1.73
N PRO A 128 27.04 7.65 2.10
CA PRO A 128 26.49 7.51 3.43
C PRO A 128 27.60 7.25 4.45
N THR A 129 27.63 8.01 5.53
CA THR A 129 28.65 7.88 6.59
C THR A 129 28.11 7.11 7.79
N VAL A 130 28.94 6.27 8.41
CA VAL A 130 28.54 5.50 9.59
C VAL A 130 28.60 6.40 10.82
N ILE A 131 27.45 6.61 11.46
CA ILE A 131 27.35 7.35 12.74
C ILE A 131 27.71 6.42 13.89
N SER A 132 27.12 5.22 13.93
CA SER A 132 27.37 4.26 14.98
C SER A 132 27.06 2.83 14.53
N THR A 133 27.74 1.88 15.15
CA THR A 133 27.52 0.44 14.95
C THR A 133 27.41 -0.23 16.31
N ARG A 134 26.38 -1.03 16.52
CA ARG A 134 26.16 -1.74 17.79
C ARG A 134 25.65 -3.17 17.56
N PRO A 135 26.16 -4.18 18.26
CA PRO A 135 25.56 -5.51 18.23
C PRO A 135 24.22 -5.50 18.99
N ILE A 136 23.31 -6.40 18.61
CA ILE A 136 21.98 -6.52 19.23
C ILE A 136 22.06 -7.01 20.69
N ASN A 137 23.16 -7.66 21.09
CA ASN A 137 23.27 -8.35 22.37
C ASN A 137 23.92 -7.54 23.52
N ASP A 138 24.23 -6.26 23.33
CA ASP A 138 24.91 -5.45 24.36
C ASP A 138 23.94 -4.82 25.39
N LEU A 139 22.93 -5.54 25.84
CA LEU A 139 22.17 -5.18 27.05
C LEU A 139 22.74 -5.97 28.24
N PRO A 140 23.69 -5.41 29.03
CA PRO A 140 24.02 -5.94 30.34
C PRO A 140 22.99 -5.42 31.35
N THR A 141 21.70 -5.65 31.09
CA THR A 141 20.68 -5.56 32.14
C THR A 141 20.27 -6.98 32.43
N ALA A 142 20.96 -7.56 33.41
CA ALA A 142 20.49 -8.74 34.12
C ALA A 142 19.06 -8.45 34.59
N ILE A 143 18.07 -9.01 33.88
CA ILE A 143 16.72 -9.13 34.40
C ILE A 143 16.87 -10.16 35.52
N GLY A 144 16.99 -9.65 36.74
CA GLY A 144 17.08 -10.42 37.96
C GLY A 144 15.96 -11.45 38.00
N GLY A 145 16.33 -12.69 38.32
CA GLY A 145 15.39 -13.77 38.57
C GLY A 145 14.41 -13.40 39.67
N GLY A 146 13.20 -13.95 39.53
CA GLY A 146 12.12 -13.84 40.52
C GLY A 146 12.53 -14.30 41.92
N PRO A 147 11.70 -13.96 42.90
CA PRO A 147 10.55 -14.81 43.21
C PRO A 147 9.20 -14.24 42.77
#